data_AF-A0A968PEC4-F1
#
_entry.id   AF-A0A968PEC4-F1
#
_cell.length_a   1.000
_cell.length_b   1.000
_cell.length_c   1.000
_cell.angle_alpha   90.00
_cell.angle_beta   90.00
_cell.angle_gamma   90.00
#
_symmetry.space_group_name_H-M   'P 1'
#
loop_
_entity.id
_entity.type
_entity.pdbx_description
1 polymer ?
#
loop_
_entity_poly.entity_id
_entity_poly.type
_entity_poly.pdbx_seq_one_letter_code
_entity_poly.pdbx_strand_id
1 'polypeptide(L)'
;MMSRFRLVLQGLIIGCLTYLLQGNVAYAQDNDLFPPIPDDISIIMVQWNPVTGEPTAIRCAIDSVAFGCTADPSRPYPPTNPVTVTIENRYLLDVVSKETNPDEFGPATLRAQAAAARSFGYWHLNNNEAISNGSQAFIPFSFENGGAPDNPDNLCASTNLDIGQRKVCTAVAAREYMVYLNETAPIFAAYNADIVDPTQIFEEVREEYGRDRYLIGVAEPISPNGGCGVGREGNQFGMSQQGASRWERGNICFTGNPRDPWSVQWSRAEQILTHYYTRIHIRSIDNNEVKTPPLRWNPLDIRWDNTPNGEPPVVIRGETYQVRVNVQNNGTRTWFCEEGITYTLQSTFSLPPRIQIQQAGETPVCDLAPGENRLVTLNLTALPNLAQATYRLNYDVVRTNSDGTTSFFSDAAQNPPGGWATYQHNVCVECNRVAYLPIIQVTRQAVNSTTAGEE
;
A
#
# COMPACT_ATOMS: atom_id res chain seq x y z
N MET A 1 -51.42 15.41 -50.62
CA MET A 1 -50.85 14.17 -50.04
C MET A 1 -49.39 14.03 -50.45
N MET A 2 -48.43 14.72 -49.80
CA MET A 2 -46.99 14.53 -50.09
C MET A 2 -46.03 15.19 -49.07
N SER A 3 -46.37 15.21 -47.76
CA SER A 3 -45.52 15.90 -46.77
C SER A 3 -45.45 15.22 -45.40
N ARG A 4 -45.36 13.88 -45.36
CA ARG A 4 -45.13 13.15 -44.09
C ARG A 4 -44.07 12.06 -44.14
N PHE A 5 -43.27 11.97 -45.20
CA PHE A 5 -42.27 10.91 -45.36
C PHE A 5 -40.80 11.35 -45.21
N ARG A 6 -40.51 12.62 -44.91
CA ARG A 6 -39.12 13.12 -44.80
C ARG A 6 -38.57 13.23 -43.37
N LEU A 7 -39.39 13.09 -42.33
CA LEU A 7 -38.91 13.26 -40.94
C LEU A 7 -38.42 11.98 -40.26
N VAL A 8 -38.77 10.79 -40.77
CA VAL A 8 -38.37 9.52 -40.15
C VAL A 8 -36.98 9.06 -40.62
N LEU A 9 -36.52 9.52 -41.79
CA LEU A 9 -35.24 9.09 -42.36
C LEU A 9 -34.03 9.90 -41.84
N GLN A 10 -34.23 11.14 -41.37
CA GLN A 10 -33.15 11.94 -40.75
C GLN A 10 -32.89 11.58 -39.29
N GLY A 11 -33.89 11.07 -38.55
CA GLY A 11 -33.70 10.60 -37.17
C GLY A 11 -32.94 9.28 -37.07
N LEU A 12 -33.10 8.39 -38.07
CA LEU A 12 -32.45 7.08 -38.09
C LEU A 12 -30.97 7.15 -38.52
N ILE A 13 -30.60 8.13 -39.35
CA ILE A 13 -29.20 8.34 -39.77
C ILE A 13 -28.38 9.01 -38.67
N ILE A 14 -28.98 9.89 -37.86
CA ILE A 14 -28.28 10.54 -36.72
C ILE A 14 -28.17 9.58 -35.52
N GLY A 15 -29.18 8.72 -35.27
CA GLY A 15 -29.12 7.71 -34.21
C GLY A 15 -28.17 6.54 -34.51
N CYS A 16 -27.93 6.21 -35.78
CA CYS A 16 -26.96 5.18 -36.17
C CYS A 16 -25.51 5.71 -36.20
N LEU A 17 -25.32 7.03 -36.38
CA LEU A 17 -24.00 7.66 -36.32
C LEU A 17 -23.49 7.89 -34.89
N THR A 18 -24.38 8.05 -33.89
CA THR A 18 -23.96 8.18 -32.49
C THR A 18 -23.67 6.84 -31.81
N TYR A 19 -24.27 5.73 -32.27
CA TYR A 19 -23.96 4.39 -31.77
C TYR A 19 -22.65 3.80 -32.32
N LEU A 20 -22.13 4.34 -33.43
CA LEU A 20 -20.82 3.94 -33.99
C LEU A 20 -19.64 4.77 -33.48
N LEU A 21 -19.88 5.79 -32.66
CA LEU A 21 -18.84 6.62 -32.03
C LEU A 21 -18.57 6.27 -30.55
N GLN A 22 -19.29 5.31 -29.97
CA GLN A 22 -18.83 4.56 -28.79
C GLN A 22 -17.94 3.39 -29.21
N GLY A 23 -17.12 3.58 -30.24
CA GLY A 23 -15.96 2.74 -30.41
C GLY A 23 -15.24 2.75 -29.07
N ASN A 24 -15.11 1.57 -28.45
CA ASN A 24 -14.05 1.31 -27.50
C ASN A 24 -12.81 1.87 -28.17
N VAL A 25 -12.38 3.06 -27.77
CA VAL A 25 -11.04 3.52 -28.07
C VAL A 25 -10.21 2.59 -27.23
N ALA A 26 -9.92 1.41 -27.80
CA ALA A 26 -8.68 0.73 -27.54
C ALA A 26 -7.65 1.79 -27.90
N TYR A 27 -7.30 2.61 -26.91
CA TYR A 27 -5.97 3.14 -26.85
C TYR A 27 -5.11 1.88 -26.96
N ALA A 28 -4.62 1.61 -28.16
CA ALA A 28 -3.29 1.07 -28.27
C ALA A 28 -2.45 2.11 -27.51
N GLN A 29 -2.30 1.90 -26.19
CA GLN A 29 -1.13 2.41 -25.51
C GLN A 29 -0.02 1.86 -26.36
N ASP A 30 0.68 2.76 -27.04
CA ASP A 30 2.00 2.47 -27.56
C ASP A 30 2.76 2.05 -26.31
N ASN A 31 2.81 0.73 -26.15
CA ASN A 31 3.42 0.03 -25.06
C ASN A 31 4.91 0.18 -25.35
N ASP A 32 5.43 1.39 -25.21
CA ASP A 32 6.80 1.64 -24.77
C ASP A 32 6.89 1.02 -23.37
N LEU A 33 6.84 -0.31 -23.39
CA LEU A 33 7.17 -1.16 -22.28
C LEU A 33 8.55 -0.69 -21.90
N PHE A 34 8.65 -0.28 -20.65
CA PHE A 34 9.92 -0.24 -19.99
C PHE A 34 10.72 -1.48 -20.45
N PRO A 35 11.94 -1.30 -20.98
CA PRO A 35 12.72 -2.42 -21.48
C PRO A 35 12.77 -3.52 -20.42
N PRO A 36 12.82 -4.80 -20.81
CA PRO A 36 12.82 -5.89 -19.84
C PRO A 36 13.85 -5.58 -18.76
N ILE A 37 13.37 -5.54 -17.52
CA ILE A 37 14.19 -5.08 -16.41
C ILE A 37 15.36 -6.06 -16.27
N PRO A 38 16.62 -5.58 -16.21
CA PRO A 38 17.76 -6.47 -16.06
C PRO A 38 17.60 -7.37 -14.84
N ASP A 39 18.04 -8.62 -14.95
CA ASP A 39 18.07 -9.55 -13.82
C ASP A 39 19.18 -9.20 -12.81
N ASP A 40 20.16 -8.41 -13.25
CA ASP A 40 21.36 -8.05 -12.52
C ASP A 40 21.49 -6.54 -12.29
N ILE A 41 22.16 -6.17 -11.20
CA ILE A 41 22.48 -4.78 -10.85
C ILE A 41 23.97 -4.67 -10.50
N SER A 42 24.62 -3.60 -10.99
CA SER A 42 26.02 -3.28 -10.66
C SER A 42 26.10 -2.26 -9.54
N ILE A 43 26.74 -2.63 -8.43
CA ILE A 43 26.79 -1.86 -7.19
C ILE A 43 28.22 -1.41 -6.89
N ILE A 44 28.40 -0.11 -6.64
CA ILE A 44 29.64 0.42 -6.10
C ILE A 44 29.68 0.15 -4.59
N MET A 45 30.68 -0.60 -4.16
CA MET A 45 30.83 -0.98 -2.75
C MET A 45 31.75 0.00 -2.03
N VAL A 46 31.26 0.61 -0.95
CA VAL A 46 32.00 1.45 0.00
C VAL A 46 31.93 0.89 1.42
N GLN A 47 32.96 1.18 2.20
CA GLN A 47 32.99 0.85 3.63
C GLN A 47 32.01 1.72 4.39
N TRP A 48 31.48 1.20 5.48
CA TRP A 48 30.59 1.90 6.39
C TRP A 48 31.27 2.09 7.74
N ASN A 49 30.96 3.17 8.44
CA ASN A 49 31.39 3.37 9.81
C ASN A 49 30.59 2.43 10.72
N PRO A 50 31.23 1.50 11.45
CA PRO A 50 30.51 0.51 12.27
C PRO A 50 29.83 1.14 13.49
N VAL A 51 30.19 2.36 13.89
CA VAL A 51 29.61 3.07 15.02
C VAL A 51 28.37 3.85 14.60
N THR A 52 28.46 4.59 13.49
CA THR A 52 27.35 5.46 13.05
C THR A 52 26.43 4.78 12.06
N GLY A 53 26.86 3.69 11.42
CA GLY A 53 26.10 3.06 10.34
C GLY A 53 26.11 3.87 9.04
N GLU A 54 26.97 4.88 8.91
CA GLU A 54 27.00 5.74 7.72
C GLU A 54 28.03 5.26 6.70
N PRO A 55 27.75 5.39 5.38
CA PRO A 55 28.73 5.10 4.34
C PRO A 55 29.92 6.07 4.41
N THR A 56 31.10 5.56 4.08
CA THR A 56 32.35 6.34 4.01
C THR A 56 32.73 6.63 2.56
N ALA A 57 33.70 7.52 2.35
CA ALA A 57 34.28 7.76 1.03
C ALA A 57 35.24 6.64 0.55
N ILE A 58 35.48 5.61 1.36
CA ILE A 58 36.47 4.55 1.08
C ILE A 58 35.77 3.40 0.35
N ARG A 59 36.21 3.11 -0.88
CA ARG A 59 35.74 1.94 -1.63
C ARG A 59 36.21 0.64 -0.96
N CYS A 60 35.35 -0.37 -0.98
CA CYS A 60 35.74 -1.72 -0.59
C CYS A 60 36.84 -2.22 -1.53
N ALA A 61 37.98 -2.61 -0.95
CA ALA A 61 39.00 -3.35 -1.66
C ALA A 61 38.49 -4.76 -1.99
N ILE A 62 39.14 -5.41 -2.96
CA ILE A 62 38.88 -6.82 -3.25
C ILE A 62 39.11 -7.63 -1.97
N ASP A 63 38.20 -8.56 -1.66
CA ASP A 63 38.24 -9.42 -0.48
C ASP A 63 38.34 -8.61 0.84
N SER A 64 37.61 -7.50 0.93
CA SER A 64 37.50 -6.72 2.16
C SER A 64 36.57 -7.40 3.17
N VAL A 65 36.94 -7.33 4.46
CA VAL A 65 36.10 -7.74 5.60
C VAL A 65 35.57 -6.55 6.40
N ALA A 66 35.81 -5.33 5.91
CA ALA A 66 35.31 -4.12 6.57
C ALA A 66 33.78 -4.06 6.56
N PHE A 67 33.22 -3.44 7.59
CA PHE A 67 31.78 -3.18 7.67
C PHE A 67 31.30 -2.39 6.44
N GLY A 68 30.12 -2.72 5.93
CA GLY A 68 29.61 -2.24 4.63
C GLY A 68 30.05 -3.07 3.43
N CYS A 69 31.22 -3.72 3.48
CA CYS A 69 31.68 -4.61 2.40
C CYS A 69 31.13 -6.03 2.52
N THR A 70 30.96 -6.53 3.74
CA THR A 70 30.37 -7.84 4.04
C THR A 70 29.75 -7.81 5.43
N ALA A 71 28.65 -8.56 5.63
CA ALA A 71 28.09 -8.83 6.95
C ALA A 71 28.79 -10.02 7.64
N ASP A 72 29.53 -10.83 6.88
CA ASP A 72 30.22 -12.02 7.37
C ASP A 72 31.75 -11.90 7.18
N PRO A 73 32.51 -11.62 8.25
CA PRO A 73 33.97 -11.51 8.17
C PRO A 73 34.69 -12.77 7.68
N SER A 74 34.05 -13.94 7.70
CA SER A 74 34.61 -15.19 7.15
C SER A 74 34.43 -15.31 5.63
N ARG A 75 33.61 -14.43 5.02
CA ARG A 75 33.35 -14.33 3.59
C ARG A 75 33.72 -12.92 3.10
N PRO A 76 35.01 -12.69 2.79
CA PRO A 76 35.47 -11.40 2.26
C PRO A 76 34.76 -11.03 0.95
N TYR A 77 34.53 -9.72 0.75
CA TYR A 77 33.77 -9.21 -0.39
C TYR A 77 34.13 -7.73 -0.67
N PRO A 78 33.96 -7.21 -1.89
CA PRO A 78 33.59 -7.90 -3.12
C PRO A 78 34.78 -8.53 -3.86
N PRO A 79 34.54 -9.45 -4.81
CA PRO A 79 35.59 -9.98 -5.70
C PRO A 79 36.06 -8.96 -6.75
N THR A 80 35.21 -7.98 -7.08
CA THR A 80 35.47 -6.84 -7.97
C THR A 80 34.67 -5.63 -7.49
N ASN A 81 35.08 -4.40 -7.84
CA ASN A 81 34.33 -3.20 -7.45
C ASN A 81 34.29 -2.21 -8.61
N PRO A 82 33.14 -1.98 -9.27
CA PRO A 82 31.78 -2.40 -8.89
C PRO A 82 31.56 -3.92 -8.93
N VAL A 83 30.59 -4.41 -8.16
CA VAL A 83 30.16 -5.81 -8.18
C VAL A 83 28.83 -5.96 -8.88
N THR A 84 28.62 -7.05 -9.62
CA THR A 84 27.33 -7.35 -10.25
C THR A 84 26.68 -8.53 -9.55
N VAL A 85 25.42 -8.38 -9.18
CA VAL A 85 24.64 -9.40 -8.45
C VAL A 85 23.22 -9.46 -9.00
N THR A 86 22.58 -10.61 -8.84
CA THR A 86 21.18 -10.79 -9.21
C THR A 86 20.28 -9.98 -8.29
N ILE A 87 19.31 -9.28 -8.86
CA ILE A 87 18.41 -8.39 -8.13
C ILE A 87 17.57 -9.19 -7.13
N GLU A 88 16.94 -10.27 -7.60
CA GLU A 88 15.92 -11.00 -6.86
C GLU A 88 16.50 -12.05 -5.89
N ASN A 89 17.67 -12.60 -6.20
CA ASN A 89 18.25 -13.70 -5.42
C ASN A 89 19.44 -13.26 -4.53
N ARG A 90 19.94 -12.03 -4.69
CA ARG A 90 21.03 -11.49 -3.86
C ARG A 90 20.71 -10.11 -3.33
N TYR A 91 20.63 -9.12 -4.22
CA TYR A 91 20.54 -7.72 -3.83
C TYR A 91 19.34 -7.42 -2.93
N LEU A 92 18.12 -7.82 -3.32
CA LEU A 92 16.93 -7.54 -2.52
C LEU A 92 16.89 -8.32 -1.20
N LEU A 93 17.43 -9.53 -1.16
CA LEU A 93 17.49 -10.30 0.09
C LEU A 93 18.40 -9.62 1.10
N ASP A 94 19.56 -9.14 0.66
CA ASP A 94 20.51 -8.42 1.52
C ASP A 94 19.99 -7.03 1.91
N VAL A 95 19.40 -6.29 0.98
CA VAL A 95 18.81 -4.96 1.26
C VAL A 95 17.68 -5.08 2.26
N VAL A 96 16.70 -5.96 2.03
CA VAL A 96 15.54 -6.07 2.94
C VAL A 96 16.00 -6.53 4.33
N SER A 97 16.88 -7.52 4.42
CA SER A 97 17.43 -7.98 5.71
C SER A 97 18.27 -6.93 6.43
N LYS A 98 18.90 -6.00 5.71
CA LYS A 98 19.72 -4.95 6.31
C LYS A 98 18.91 -3.73 6.73
N GLU A 99 17.94 -3.34 5.91
CA GLU A 99 17.10 -2.16 6.11
C GLU A 99 15.97 -2.41 7.10
N THR A 100 15.58 -3.66 7.30
CA THR A 100 14.50 -4.04 8.23
C THR A 100 14.92 -5.23 9.08
N ASN A 101 14.35 -5.32 10.29
CA ASN A 101 14.50 -6.50 11.12
C ASN A 101 13.32 -7.46 10.89
N PRO A 102 13.48 -8.61 10.21
CA PRO A 102 12.35 -9.50 9.92
C PRO A 102 11.68 -10.11 11.18
N ASP A 103 12.31 -10.01 12.36
CA ASP A 103 11.69 -10.39 13.63
C ASP A 103 10.78 -9.31 14.22
N GLU A 104 11.06 -8.04 13.94
CA GLU A 104 10.28 -6.88 14.42
C GLU A 104 9.23 -6.41 13.41
N PHE A 105 9.46 -6.62 12.12
CA PHE A 105 8.60 -6.15 11.05
C PHE A 105 7.66 -7.27 10.57
N GLY A 106 6.40 -6.92 10.31
CA GLY A 106 5.38 -7.86 9.86
C GLY A 106 5.43 -8.14 8.34
N PRO A 107 4.71 -9.17 7.86
CA PRO A 107 4.69 -9.54 6.45
C PRO A 107 4.31 -8.42 5.47
N ALA A 108 3.32 -7.58 5.79
CA ALA A 108 2.89 -6.49 4.91
C ALA A 108 3.97 -5.41 4.80
N THR A 109 4.63 -5.08 5.91
CA THR A 109 5.72 -4.10 5.95
C THR A 109 6.94 -4.61 5.22
N LEU A 110 7.34 -5.88 5.42
CA LEU A 110 8.47 -6.47 4.70
C LEU A 110 8.20 -6.51 3.18
N ARG A 111 6.98 -6.83 2.75
CA ARG A 111 6.62 -6.78 1.32
C ARG A 111 6.63 -5.34 0.78
N ALA A 112 6.16 -4.36 1.55
CA ALA A 112 6.26 -2.95 1.18
C ALA A 112 7.74 -2.52 1.03
N GLN A 113 8.60 -2.90 1.98
CA GLN A 113 10.04 -2.67 1.89
C GLN A 113 10.64 -3.30 0.64
N ALA A 114 10.33 -4.56 0.35
CA ALA A 114 10.85 -5.25 -0.84
C ALA A 114 10.43 -4.55 -2.14
N ALA A 115 9.19 -4.09 -2.25
CA ALA A 115 8.71 -3.35 -3.42
C ALA A 115 9.34 -1.95 -3.54
N ALA A 116 9.55 -1.25 -2.43
CA ALA A 116 10.25 0.03 -2.40
C ALA A 116 11.72 -0.13 -2.80
N ALA A 117 12.44 -1.07 -2.17
CA ALA A 117 13.84 -1.36 -2.48
C ALA A 117 14.05 -1.74 -3.95
N ARG A 118 13.14 -2.54 -4.50
CA ARG A 118 13.15 -2.92 -5.92
C ARG A 118 12.92 -1.72 -6.83
N SER A 119 11.91 -0.90 -6.53
CA SER A 119 11.59 0.29 -7.33
C SER A 119 12.77 1.27 -7.36
N PHE A 120 13.45 1.45 -6.21
CA PHE A 120 14.66 2.25 -6.08
C PHE A 120 15.80 1.72 -6.98
N GLY A 121 16.10 0.42 -6.91
CA GLY A 121 17.13 -0.19 -7.76
C GLY A 121 16.81 -0.08 -9.25
N TYR A 122 15.55 -0.31 -9.63
CA TYR A 122 15.10 -0.18 -11.01
C TYR A 122 15.13 1.26 -11.52
N TRP A 123 14.84 2.25 -10.66
CA TRP A 123 14.94 3.66 -11.02
C TRP A 123 16.36 4.07 -11.36
N HIS A 124 17.37 3.65 -10.58
CA HIS A 124 18.77 3.92 -10.93
C HIS A 124 19.18 3.25 -12.24
N LEU A 125 18.78 1.98 -12.45
CA LEU A 125 19.04 1.27 -13.70
C LEU A 125 18.43 1.99 -14.91
N ASN A 126 17.17 2.45 -14.79
CA ASN A 126 16.49 3.19 -15.85
C ASN A 126 17.20 4.50 -16.22
N ASN A 127 17.74 5.19 -15.22
CA ASN A 127 18.39 6.49 -15.41
C ASN A 127 19.90 6.37 -15.74
N ASN A 128 20.42 5.15 -15.94
CA ASN A 128 21.85 4.87 -16.09
C ASN A 128 22.70 5.46 -14.95
N GLU A 129 22.14 5.48 -13.74
CA GLU A 129 22.82 5.95 -12.55
C GLU A 129 23.52 4.80 -11.83
N ALA A 130 24.71 5.09 -11.33
CA ALA A 130 25.43 4.12 -10.52
C ALA A 130 24.78 4.03 -9.13
N ILE A 131 24.33 2.84 -8.74
CA ILE A 131 23.92 2.58 -7.37
C ILE A 131 25.16 2.29 -6.51
N SER A 132 25.17 2.83 -5.30
CA SER A 132 26.14 2.48 -4.28
C SER A 132 25.45 1.79 -3.12
N ASN A 133 26.18 0.95 -2.39
CA ASN A 133 25.71 0.45 -1.11
C ASN A 133 25.66 1.52 -0.01
N GLY A 134 25.90 2.82 -0.31
CA GLY A 134 25.64 3.94 0.59
C GLY A 134 24.35 4.69 0.27
N SER A 135 23.85 4.58 -0.96
CA SER A 135 22.56 5.14 -1.40
C SER A 135 21.39 4.29 -0.91
N GLN A 136 21.66 2.99 -0.73
CA GLN A 136 20.74 2.00 -0.18
C GLN A 136 21.57 0.97 0.58
N ALA A 137 21.10 0.47 1.72
CA ALA A 137 21.90 -0.40 2.59
C ALA A 137 22.03 -1.83 2.05
N PHE A 138 22.75 -2.01 0.96
CA PHE A 138 23.18 -3.32 0.47
C PHE A 138 24.47 -3.74 1.19
N ILE A 139 24.36 -4.56 2.22
CA ILE A 139 25.52 -5.20 2.85
C ILE A 139 25.49 -6.70 2.49
N PRO A 140 26.42 -7.19 1.66
CA PRO A 140 26.48 -8.58 1.23
C PRO A 140 26.44 -9.56 2.40
N PHE A 141 25.69 -10.64 2.21
CA PHE A 141 25.49 -11.70 3.19
C PHE A 141 24.68 -11.32 4.43
N SER A 142 23.97 -10.18 4.40
CA SER A 142 23.07 -9.78 5.49
C SER A 142 21.89 -10.74 5.62
N PHE A 143 21.44 -11.33 4.52
CA PHE A 143 20.41 -12.39 4.54
C PHE A 143 20.88 -13.64 5.29
N GLU A 144 22.16 -13.98 5.21
CA GLU A 144 22.75 -15.17 5.82
C GLU A 144 23.09 -15.03 7.31
N ASN A 145 22.79 -13.89 7.95
CA ASN A 145 23.06 -13.68 9.37
C ASN A 145 22.34 -14.68 10.30
N GLY A 146 21.21 -15.24 9.87
CA GLY A 146 20.53 -16.31 10.62
C GLY A 146 20.94 -17.74 10.25
N GLY A 147 21.93 -17.88 9.36
CA GLY A 147 22.53 -19.15 8.94
C GLY A 147 22.77 -19.19 7.44
N ALA A 148 23.83 -19.89 7.01
CA ALA A 148 24.12 -20.05 5.59
C ALA A 148 23.08 -20.96 4.89
N PRO A 149 22.37 -20.49 3.86
CA PRO A 149 21.45 -21.30 3.07
C PRO A 149 22.19 -22.45 2.38
N ASP A 150 21.59 -23.64 2.35
CA ASP A 150 22.11 -24.86 1.73
C ASP A 150 22.03 -24.88 0.18
N ASN A 151 21.43 -23.86 -0.43
CA ASN A 151 21.26 -23.69 -1.87
C ASN A 151 21.77 -22.30 -2.30
N PRO A 152 23.08 -22.17 -2.61
CA PRO A 152 23.70 -20.89 -2.92
C PRO A 152 23.23 -20.28 -4.26
N ASP A 153 22.69 -21.10 -5.17
CA ASP A 153 22.22 -20.66 -6.48
C ASP A 153 20.79 -20.11 -6.42
N ASN A 154 20.00 -20.52 -5.42
CA ASN A 154 18.66 -20.01 -5.15
C ASN A 154 18.42 -20.04 -3.63
N LEU A 155 18.77 -18.93 -2.97
CA LEU A 155 18.75 -18.86 -1.51
C LEU A 155 17.34 -19.13 -0.95
N CYS A 156 16.31 -18.65 -1.63
CA CYS A 156 14.93 -18.85 -1.19
C CYS A 156 14.37 -20.25 -1.45
N ALA A 157 15.09 -21.10 -2.21
CA ALA A 157 14.79 -22.51 -2.36
C ALA A 157 15.54 -23.40 -1.35
N SER A 158 16.29 -22.81 -0.42
CA SER A 158 16.97 -23.57 0.64
C SER A 158 16.00 -24.24 1.61
N THR A 159 16.40 -25.42 2.10
CA THR A 159 15.58 -26.20 3.03
C THR A 159 15.85 -25.85 4.50
N ASN A 160 16.99 -25.20 4.77
CA ASN A 160 17.48 -24.87 6.10
C ASN A 160 17.29 -23.40 6.51
N LEU A 161 16.42 -22.65 5.80
CA LEU A 161 16.17 -21.24 6.14
C LEU A 161 15.60 -21.09 7.55
N ASP A 162 15.99 -20.05 8.26
CA ASP A 162 15.35 -19.67 9.53
C ASP A 162 13.99 -18.96 9.31
N ILE A 163 13.36 -18.50 10.39
CA ILE A 163 12.06 -17.80 10.33
C ILE A 163 12.18 -16.43 9.65
N GLY A 164 13.19 -15.64 9.97
CA GLY A 164 13.44 -14.32 9.38
C GLY A 164 13.75 -14.42 7.89
N GLN A 165 14.64 -15.33 7.51
CA GLN A 165 14.97 -15.62 6.12
C GLN A 165 13.73 -16.00 5.29
N ARG A 166 12.87 -16.88 5.82
CA ARG A 166 11.60 -17.23 5.15
C ARG A 166 10.68 -16.04 4.97
N LYS A 167 10.60 -15.13 5.95
CA LYS A 167 9.80 -13.90 5.83
C LYS A 167 10.34 -12.99 4.73
N VAL A 168 11.65 -12.78 4.67
CA VAL A 168 12.30 -11.97 3.63
C VAL A 168 12.10 -12.59 2.24
N CYS A 169 12.30 -13.90 2.10
CA CYS A 169 12.01 -14.62 0.85
C CYS A 169 10.55 -14.48 0.41
N THR A 170 9.61 -14.59 1.36
CA THR A 170 8.17 -14.40 1.07
C THR A 170 7.87 -12.97 0.60
N ALA A 171 8.50 -11.96 1.21
CA ALA A 171 8.35 -10.57 0.83
C ALA A 171 8.90 -10.28 -0.58
N VAL A 172 10.11 -10.78 -0.90
CA VAL A 172 10.75 -10.57 -2.21
C VAL A 172 10.02 -11.32 -3.32
N ALA A 173 9.48 -12.52 -3.05
CA ALA A 173 8.75 -13.33 -4.02
C ALA A 173 7.49 -12.66 -4.61
N ALA A 174 7.01 -11.55 -4.03
CA ALA A 174 5.90 -10.78 -4.59
C ALA A 174 6.22 -10.19 -5.97
N ARG A 175 7.50 -9.94 -6.29
CA ARG A 175 7.96 -9.45 -7.61
C ARG A 175 7.18 -8.22 -8.09
N GLU A 176 7.08 -7.24 -7.20
CA GLU A 176 6.31 -6.01 -7.37
C GLU A 176 7.20 -4.77 -7.36
N TYR A 177 6.88 -3.80 -8.20
CA TYR A 177 7.52 -2.48 -8.24
C TYR A 177 6.46 -1.38 -8.44
N MET A 178 6.85 -0.12 -8.24
CA MET A 178 5.96 1.04 -8.26
C MET A 178 6.24 1.96 -9.44
N VAL A 179 5.18 2.47 -10.06
CA VAL A 179 5.21 3.45 -11.15
C VAL A 179 4.32 4.65 -10.83
N TYR A 180 4.57 5.80 -11.44
CA TYR A 180 3.70 6.97 -11.30
C TYR A 180 2.56 6.94 -12.33
N LEU A 181 1.31 6.95 -11.87
CA LEU A 181 0.12 6.90 -12.74
C LEU A 181 0.25 5.79 -13.81
N ASN A 182 0.07 6.13 -15.08
CA ASN A 182 0.09 5.20 -16.21
C ASN A 182 1.50 5.01 -16.79
N GLU A 183 2.53 5.56 -16.16
CA GLU A 183 3.91 5.37 -16.59
C GLU A 183 4.32 3.90 -16.42
N THR A 184 5.36 3.52 -17.14
CA THR A 184 5.99 2.18 -17.07
C THR A 184 7.33 2.24 -16.35
N ALA A 185 7.96 3.43 -16.29
CA ALA A 185 9.19 3.63 -15.56
C ALA A 185 8.96 3.53 -14.03
N PRO A 186 9.87 2.85 -13.31
CA PRO A 186 9.84 2.76 -11.87
C PRO A 186 10.03 4.15 -11.25
N ILE A 187 9.42 4.38 -10.09
CA ILE A 187 9.63 5.62 -9.33
C ILE A 187 10.89 5.55 -8.46
N PHE A 188 11.43 6.72 -8.12
CA PHE A 188 12.39 6.84 -7.03
C PHE A 188 11.70 6.59 -5.68
N ALA A 189 11.82 5.38 -5.16
CA ALA A 189 11.14 4.96 -3.94
C ALA A 189 12.01 5.16 -2.70
N ALA A 190 12.17 6.43 -2.28
CA ALA A 190 12.86 6.77 -1.05
C ALA A 190 12.11 6.22 0.19
N TYR A 191 12.85 5.72 1.17
CA TYR A 191 12.31 5.28 2.45
C TYR A 191 13.30 5.63 3.56
N ASN A 192 12.82 5.61 4.81
CA ASN A 192 13.60 5.95 5.99
C ASN A 192 13.14 5.17 7.22
N ALA A 193 13.96 5.21 8.28
CA ALA A 193 13.69 4.46 9.50
C ALA A 193 12.39 4.90 10.18
N ASP A 194 12.23 6.20 10.49
CA ASP A 194 11.05 6.69 11.18
C ASP A 194 10.78 8.19 11.00
N ILE A 195 9.53 8.62 11.27
CA ILE A 195 9.07 10.01 11.19
C ILE A 195 8.28 10.43 12.43
N VAL A 196 8.35 11.72 12.80
CA VAL A 196 7.70 12.28 14.02
C VAL A 196 6.52 13.20 13.68
N ASP A 197 6.46 13.67 12.45
CA ASP A 197 5.45 14.58 11.90
C ASP A 197 4.87 13.94 10.62
N PRO A 198 3.73 14.43 10.06
CA PRO A 198 3.35 14.09 8.68
C PRO A 198 4.59 14.16 7.80
N THR A 199 4.80 13.16 6.92
CA THR A 199 5.99 13.09 6.05
C THR A 199 6.20 14.48 5.46
N GLN A 200 7.42 15.01 5.52
CA GLN A 200 7.61 16.42 5.21
C GLN A 200 7.26 16.69 3.75
N ILE A 201 6.42 17.71 3.50
CA ILE A 201 6.26 18.24 2.13
C ILE A 201 7.59 18.87 1.76
N PHE A 202 8.19 18.36 0.70
CA PHE A 202 9.54 18.75 0.36
C PHE A 202 9.54 19.84 -0.71
N GLU A 203 9.80 21.08 -0.29
CA GLU A 203 10.16 22.17 -1.22
C GLU A 203 11.62 22.07 -1.71
N GLU A 204 12.51 21.30 -1.05
CA GLU A 204 13.97 21.28 -1.32
C GLU A 204 14.46 20.19 -2.34
N VAL A 205 13.65 19.17 -2.69
CA VAL A 205 13.91 17.91 -3.50
C VAL A 205 13.40 18.22 -4.89
N ARG A 206 12.43 19.14 -4.96
CA ARG A 206 12.10 19.91 -6.15
C ARG A 206 13.34 20.40 -6.90
N GLU A 207 14.45 20.67 -6.21
CA GLU A 207 15.71 21.10 -6.83
C GLU A 207 16.72 19.97 -7.08
N GLU A 208 16.82 18.96 -6.20
CA GLU A 208 17.87 17.91 -6.31
C GLU A 208 17.50 16.71 -7.21
N TYR A 209 16.23 16.25 -7.20
CA TYR A 209 15.80 15.04 -7.95
C TYR A 209 14.68 15.31 -8.96
N GLY A 210 14.30 16.59 -9.14
CA GLY A 210 13.15 16.96 -9.97
C GLY A 210 11.82 16.77 -9.23
N ARG A 211 10.71 17.15 -9.87
CA ARG A 211 9.38 17.06 -9.25
C ARG A 211 8.97 15.60 -9.11
N ASP A 212 9.35 14.94 -8.03
CA ASP A 212 8.82 13.63 -7.67
C ASP A 212 7.38 13.79 -7.19
N ARG A 213 6.46 13.80 -8.17
CA ARG A 213 5.02 14.03 -8.02
C ARG A 213 4.30 13.03 -7.10
N TYR A 214 5.01 12.02 -6.61
CA TYR A 214 4.57 10.95 -5.73
C TYR A 214 5.16 11.04 -4.31
N LEU A 215 6.26 11.78 -4.08
CA LEU A 215 6.82 12.05 -2.76
C LEU A 215 6.25 13.36 -2.23
N ILE A 216 4.99 13.30 -1.78
CA ILE A 216 4.33 14.45 -1.14
C ILE A 216 4.12 14.17 0.34
N GLY A 217 3.89 15.22 1.12
CA GLY A 217 3.58 15.06 2.53
C GLY A 217 2.20 14.42 2.74
N VAL A 218 2.17 13.26 3.39
CA VAL A 218 0.99 12.52 3.84
C VAL A 218 0.91 12.47 5.37
N ALA A 219 -0.32 12.38 5.88
CA ALA A 219 -0.58 12.37 7.31
C ALA A 219 -0.30 11.00 7.95
N GLU A 220 0.57 10.94 8.96
CA GLU A 220 0.87 9.71 9.70
C GLU A 220 0.45 9.83 11.19
N PRO A 221 -0.85 9.88 11.50
CA PRO A 221 -1.30 10.11 12.87
C PRO A 221 -0.98 8.95 13.84
N ILE A 222 -0.63 7.77 13.31
CA ILE A 222 -0.24 6.60 14.13
C ILE A 222 1.17 6.73 14.74
N SER A 223 1.97 7.70 14.30
CA SER A 223 3.31 7.99 14.82
C SER A 223 3.31 9.33 15.58
N PRO A 224 2.61 9.42 16.74
CA PRO A 224 2.57 10.64 17.52
C PRO A 224 3.95 10.97 18.10
N ASN A 225 4.27 12.26 18.19
CA ASN A 225 5.48 12.73 18.84
C ASN A 225 5.54 12.23 20.31
N GLY A 226 6.69 11.65 20.69
CA GLY A 226 6.88 11.00 21.99
C GLY A 226 6.23 9.61 22.10
N GLY A 227 5.61 9.11 21.03
CA GLY A 227 5.17 7.73 20.92
C GLY A 227 6.34 6.74 20.97
N CYS A 228 6.03 5.49 21.25
CA CYS A 228 6.91 4.34 21.44
C CYS A 228 8.11 4.23 20.46
N GLY A 229 9.19 4.95 20.76
CA GLY A 229 10.39 5.01 19.92
C GLY A 229 10.25 5.90 18.67
N VAL A 230 9.19 6.71 18.58
CA VAL A 230 8.97 7.63 17.46
C VAL A 230 10.10 8.65 17.40
N GLY A 231 10.90 8.57 16.34
CA GLY A 231 12.13 9.35 16.18
C GLY A 231 12.26 9.95 14.78
N ARG A 232 13.01 11.05 14.67
CA ARG A 232 13.34 11.63 13.37
C ARG A 232 14.59 10.96 12.85
N GLU A 233 14.42 9.83 12.18
CA GLU A 233 15.53 8.98 11.74
C GLU A 233 15.54 8.83 10.21
N GLY A 234 16.68 9.18 9.61
CA GLY A 234 16.88 9.19 8.17
C GLY A 234 16.34 10.44 7.46
N ASN A 235 16.23 10.37 6.14
CA ASN A 235 15.95 11.50 5.25
C ASN A 235 14.52 12.07 5.35
N GLN A 236 13.59 11.33 5.99
CA GLN A 236 12.17 11.71 6.14
C GLN A 236 11.36 11.71 4.83
N PHE A 237 11.81 10.99 3.79
CA PHE A 237 11.13 10.90 2.49
C PHE A 237 10.50 9.54 2.23
N GLY A 238 9.33 9.61 1.59
CA GLY A 238 8.59 8.43 1.17
C GLY A 238 8.17 7.59 2.36
N MET A 239 8.53 6.31 2.35
CA MET A 239 8.00 5.36 3.33
C MET A 239 8.77 5.37 4.65
N SER A 240 8.07 5.69 5.75
CA SER A 240 8.52 5.40 7.11
C SER A 240 8.43 3.89 7.38
N GLN A 241 9.57 3.24 7.61
CA GLN A 241 9.63 1.80 7.90
C GLN A 241 8.90 1.48 9.20
N GLN A 242 9.24 2.16 10.29
CA GLN A 242 8.57 1.97 11.58
C GLN A 242 7.10 2.35 11.49
N GLY A 243 6.75 3.44 10.79
CA GLY A 243 5.37 3.83 10.53
C GLY A 243 4.57 2.77 9.77
N ALA A 244 5.16 2.16 8.73
CA ALA A 244 4.56 1.03 8.02
C ALA A 244 4.27 -0.16 8.95
N SER A 245 5.19 -0.48 9.86
CA SER A 245 4.98 -1.54 10.87
C SER A 245 3.88 -1.18 11.88
N ARG A 246 3.79 0.09 12.30
CA ARG A 246 2.69 0.59 13.15
C ARG A 246 1.34 0.40 12.45
N TRP A 247 1.23 0.78 11.18
CA TRP A 247 0.01 0.58 10.39
C TRP A 247 -0.34 -0.89 10.24
N GLU A 248 0.64 -1.74 9.94
CA GLU A 248 0.43 -3.18 9.82
C GLU A 248 -0.07 -3.82 11.11
N ARG A 249 0.43 -3.35 12.26
CA ARG A 249 0.06 -3.87 13.56
C ARG A 249 -1.23 -3.26 14.10
N GLY A 250 -1.60 -2.08 13.62
CA GLY A 250 -2.65 -1.27 14.23
C GLY A 250 -2.28 -0.90 15.66
N ASN A 251 -1.07 -0.39 15.85
CA ASN A 251 -0.53 -0.07 17.17
C ASN A 251 0.49 1.07 17.05
N ILE A 252 0.54 1.94 18.05
CA ILE A 252 1.48 3.08 18.08
C ILE A 252 2.95 2.60 18.20
N CYS A 253 3.19 1.40 18.73
CA CYS A 253 4.51 0.78 18.77
C CYS A 253 4.76 -0.10 17.53
N PHE A 254 5.87 0.15 16.83
CA PHE A 254 6.27 -0.66 15.68
C PHE A 254 6.72 -2.09 16.05
N THR A 255 7.15 -2.34 17.29
CA THR A 255 7.56 -3.67 17.79
C THR A 255 6.43 -4.47 18.45
N GLY A 256 5.20 -3.92 18.53
CA GLY A 256 4.02 -4.68 18.94
C GLY A 256 3.70 -4.72 20.43
N ASN A 257 3.99 -3.67 21.20
CA ASN A 257 3.50 -3.56 22.57
C ASN A 257 1.95 -3.37 22.57
N PRO A 258 1.16 -4.29 23.14
CA PRO A 258 -0.30 -4.27 23.03
C PRO A 258 -0.99 -3.14 23.81
N ARG A 259 -0.24 -2.31 24.55
CA ARG A 259 -0.80 -1.31 25.46
C ARG A 259 -1.37 -0.08 24.77
N ASP A 260 -0.99 0.18 23.51
CA ASP A 260 -1.39 1.38 22.77
C ASP A 260 -1.96 1.02 21.38
N PRO A 261 -3.10 0.28 21.32
CA PRO A 261 -3.73 -0.09 20.06
C PRO A 261 -4.18 1.16 19.29
N TRP A 262 -4.07 1.08 17.97
CA TRP A 262 -4.62 2.07 17.05
C TRP A 262 -5.98 1.59 16.53
N SER A 263 -6.82 2.53 16.12
CA SER A 263 -8.16 2.24 15.62
C SER A 263 -8.17 1.48 14.29
N VAL A 264 -7.07 1.49 13.55
CA VAL A 264 -6.96 0.91 12.20
C VAL A 264 -5.73 0.02 12.07
N GLN A 265 -5.88 -1.12 11.39
CA GLN A 265 -4.80 -2.01 10.98
C GLN A 265 -4.81 -2.22 9.45
N TRP A 266 -3.65 -2.20 8.80
CA TRP A 266 -3.51 -2.46 7.35
C TRP A 266 -2.82 -3.80 7.10
N SER A 267 -3.53 -4.78 6.54
CA SER A 267 -2.95 -6.11 6.29
C SER A 267 -2.31 -6.27 4.90
N ARG A 268 -2.32 -5.22 4.08
CA ARG A 268 -1.85 -5.24 2.69
C ARG A 268 -0.70 -4.27 2.49
N ALA A 269 0.38 -4.75 1.85
CA ALA A 269 1.51 -3.90 1.47
C ALA A 269 1.08 -2.76 0.55
N GLU A 270 0.07 -2.98 -0.28
CA GLU A 270 -0.47 -1.98 -1.19
C GLU A 270 -1.08 -0.78 -0.44
N GLN A 271 -1.70 -1.02 0.72
CA GLN A 271 -2.23 0.06 1.56
C GLN A 271 -1.10 0.94 2.10
N ILE A 272 -0.01 0.31 2.53
CA ILE A 272 1.20 0.99 3.03
C ILE A 272 1.85 1.79 1.89
N LEU A 273 2.14 1.15 0.76
CA LEU A 273 2.85 1.80 -0.35
C LEU A 273 2.07 2.97 -0.94
N THR A 274 0.76 2.81 -1.16
CA THR A 274 -0.07 3.89 -1.73
C THR A 274 -0.35 5.01 -0.74
N HIS A 275 -0.18 4.76 0.56
CA HIS A 275 -0.22 5.79 1.59
C HIS A 275 1.00 6.72 1.47
N TYR A 276 2.21 6.17 1.40
CA TYR A 276 3.46 6.94 1.38
C TYR A 276 3.84 7.48 0.00
N TYR A 277 3.49 6.77 -1.06
CA TYR A 277 3.78 7.18 -2.44
C TYR A 277 2.49 7.50 -3.17
N THR A 278 2.21 8.79 -3.31
CA THR A 278 0.94 9.28 -3.84
C THR A 278 0.83 9.06 -5.35
N ARG A 279 -0.37 8.74 -5.84
CA ARG A 279 -0.69 8.52 -7.28
C ARG A 279 0.06 7.37 -7.96
N ILE A 280 0.68 6.49 -7.19
CA ILE A 280 1.39 5.34 -7.77
C ILE A 280 0.43 4.22 -8.15
N HIS A 281 0.87 3.39 -9.09
CA HIS A 281 0.38 2.04 -9.26
C HIS A 281 1.48 1.04 -8.91
N ILE A 282 1.09 -0.08 -8.32
CA ILE A 282 1.97 -1.24 -8.14
C ILE A 282 1.81 -2.13 -9.36
N ARG A 283 2.92 -2.64 -9.91
CA ARG A 283 2.94 -3.53 -11.06
C ARG A 283 3.71 -4.82 -10.75
N SER A 284 3.30 -5.91 -11.36
CA SER A 284 4.09 -7.14 -11.38
C SER A 284 5.19 -7.05 -12.42
N ILE A 285 6.38 -7.55 -12.08
CA ILE A 285 7.52 -7.63 -13.00
C ILE A 285 7.24 -8.63 -14.13
N ASP A 286 6.51 -9.71 -13.84
CA ASP A 286 6.40 -10.86 -14.73
C ASP A 286 5.56 -10.57 -15.98
N ASN A 287 4.55 -9.72 -15.84
CA ASN A 287 3.58 -9.43 -16.90
C ASN A 287 3.21 -7.94 -17.02
N ASN A 288 3.88 -7.06 -16.27
CA ASN A 288 3.60 -5.63 -16.21
C ASN A 288 2.17 -5.26 -15.76
N GLU A 289 1.44 -6.21 -15.17
CA GLU A 289 0.05 -6.03 -14.75
C GLU A 289 -0.02 -5.08 -13.56
N VAL A 290 -0.86 -4.06 -13.67
CA VAL A 290 -1.20 -3.18 -12.55
C VAL A 290 -1.94 -4.01 -11.50
N LYS A 291 -1.53 -3.93 -10.23
CA LYS A 291 -2.09 -4.67 -9.08
C LYS A 291 -3.00 -3.84 -8.19
N THR A 292 -3.06 -2.53 -8.43
CA THR A 292 -3.85 -1.59 -7.62
C THR A 292 -4.89 -0.85 -8.45
N PRO A 293 -6.15 -0.73 -8.01
CA PRO A 293 -7.15 0.06 -8.72
C PRO A 293 -6.86 1.57 -8.61
N PRO A 294 -7.43 2.40 -9.50
CA PRO A 294 -7.26 3.86 -9.45
C PRO A 294 -8.05 4.52 -8.31
N LEU A 295 -9.18 3.91 -7.90
CA LEU A 295 -10.00 4.36 -6.78
C LEU A 295 -9.66 3.51 -5.55
N ARG A 296 -9.09 4.17 -4.54
CA ARG A 296 -8.56 3.54 -3.32
C ARG A 296 -8.76 4.50 -2.17
N TRP A 297 -9.02 3.99 -0.98
CA TRP A 297 -9.09 4.81 0.23
C TRP A 297 -8.47 4.09 1.43
N ASN A 298 -7.89 4.83 2.36
CA ASN A 298 -7.48 4.29 3.66
C ASN A 298 -8.10 5.15 4.79
N PRO A 299 -8.68 4.56 5.85
CA PRO A 299 -8.87 5.27 7.10
C PRO A 299 -7.51 5.38 7.80
N LEU A 300 -7.20 6.59 8.23
CA LEU A 300 -6.04 6.85 9.09
C LEU A 300 -6.41 6.74 10.57
N ASP A 301 -7.69 6.91 10.90
CA ASP A 301 -8.22 6.83 12.26
C ASP A 301 -9.75 6.67 12.21
N ILE A 302 -10.31 5.85 13.11
CA ILE A 302 -11.76 5.66 13.30
C ILE A 302 -12.07 5.77 14.79
N ARG A 303 -12.88 6.75 15.18
CA ARG A 303 -13.22 7.02 16.60
C ARG A 303 -14.71 7.16 16.79
N TRP A 304 -15.22 6.53 17.84
CA TRP A 304 -16.60 6.69 18.27
C TRP A 304 -16.69 7.87 19.23
N ASP A 305 -17.58 8.81 18.93
CA ASP A 305 -17.81 9.95 19.80
C ASP A 305 -18.63 9.52 21.03
N ASN A 306 -18.37 10.19 22.16
CA ASN A 306 -19.03 9.94 23.44
C ASN A 306 -18.78 8.55 24.05
N THR A 307 -17.70 7.87 23.65
CA THR A 307 -17.23 6.64 24.30
C THR A 307 -15.88 6.83 24.99
N PRO A 308 -15.61 6.13 26.10
CA PRO A 308 -14.27 6.10 26.68
C PRO A 308 -13.26 5.60 25.64
N ASN A 309 -12.14 6.30 25.50
CA ASN A 309 -11.03 5.96 24.60
C ASN A 309 -11.36 5.89 23.09
N GLY A 310 -12.54 6.37 22.67
CA GLY A 310 -12.95 6.33 21.26
C GLY A 310 -13.35 4.94 20.76
N GLU A 311 -13.55 3.99 21.67
CA GLU A 311 -13.91 2.60 21.36
C GLU A 311 -15.39 2.45 21.01
N PRO A 312 -15.76 1.50 20.15
CA PRO A 312 -17.15 1.20 19.82
C PRO A 312 -17.99 0.86 21.05
N PRO A 313 -19.17 1.50 21.23
CA PRO A 313 -20.06 1.21 22.33
C PRO A 313 -20.86 -0.08 22.10
N VAL A 314 -21.57 -0.51 23.14
CA VAL A 314 -22.71 -1.42 22.96
C VAL A 314 -23.79 -0.64 22.19
N VAL A 315 -24.18 -1.18 21.05
CA VAL A 315 -25.17 -0.58 20.14
C VAL A 315 -26.58 -0.91 20.65
N ILE A 316 -27.41 0.11 20.80
CA ILE A 316 -28.81 0.05 21.22
C ILE A 316 -29.67 0.29 19.99
N ARG A 317 -30.70 -0.52 19.79
CA ARG A 317 -31.58 -0.40 18.61
C ARG A 317 -32.29 0.95 18.57
N GLY A 318 -32.39 1.54 17.38
CA GLY A 318 -33.03 2.83 17.14
C GLY A 318 -32.19 4.05 17.52
N GLU A 319 -31.11 3.87 18.28
CA GLU A 319 -30.20 4.95 18.64
C GLU A 319 -29.26 5.31 17.47
N THR A 320 -28.80 6.56 17.50
CA THR A 320 -27.83 7.07 16.52
C THR A 320 -26.50 7.38 17.20
N TYR A 321 -25.42 6.90 16.59
CA TYR A 321 -24.05 7.05 17.05
C TYR A 321 -23.26 7.90 16.06
N GLN A 322 -22.34 8.72 16.58
CA GLN A 322 -21.41 9.48 15.74
C GLN A 322 -20.06 8.78 15.71
N VAL A 323 -19.59 8.51 14.50
CA VAL A 323 -18.25 7.95 14.24
C VAL A 323 -17.47 8.91 13.38
N ARG A 324 -16.32 9.35 13.88
CA ARG A 324 -15.37 10.16 13.12
C ARG A 324 -14.39 9.25 12.40
N VAL A 325 -14.26 9.44 11.10
CA VAL A 325 -13.33 8.68 10.25
C VAL A 325 -12.41 9.66 9.55
N ASN A 326 -11.10 9.51 9.72
CA ASN A 326 -10.12 10.26 8.95
C ASN A 326 -9.86 9.53 7.63
N VAL A 327 -10.57 9.92 6.58
CA VAL A 327 -10.51 9.27 5.25
C VAL A 327 -9.37 9.87 4.45
N GLN A 328 -8.47 9.03 3.95
CA GLN A 328 -7.43 9.41 2.99
C GLN A 328 -7.79 8.90 1.60
N ASN A 329 -7.61 9.73 0.59
CA ASN A 329 -7.57 9.31 -0.80
C ASN A 329 -6.16 8.87 -1.17
N ASN A 330 -5.86 7.58 -1.07
CA ASN A 330 -4.60 7.00 -1.57
C ASN A 330 -4.72 6.50 -3.02
N GLY A 331 -5.76 6.91 -3.75
CA GLY A 331 -5.98 6.62 -5.16
C GLY A 331 -5.02 7.35 -6.10
N THR A 332 -5.35 7.30 -7.39
CA THR A 332 -4.64 8.07 -8.44
C THR A 332 -5.43 9.27 -8.96
N ARG A 333 -6.68 9.42 -8.52
CA ARG A 333 -7.62 10.43 -8.98
C ARG A 333 -8.23 11.21 -7.82
N THR A 334 -8.44 12.50 -8.01
CA THR A 334 -9.25 13.32 -7.10
C THR A 334 -10.71 12.87 -7.17
N TRP A 335 -11.39 12.86 -6.02
CA TRP A 335 -12.80 12.48 -5.92
C TRP A 335 -13.71 13.69 -6.11
N PHE A 336 -13.75 14.23 -7.34
CA PHE A 336 -14.63 15.36 -7.66
C PHE A 336 -16.11 14.93 -7.65
N CYS A 337 -16.94 15.68 -6.94
CA CYS A 337 -18.39 15.47 -6.94
C CYS A 337 -19.06 16.46 -7.88
N GLU A 338 -18.82 16.27 -9.17
CA GLU A 338 -19.36 17.09 -10.26
C GLU A 338 -20.23 16.23 -11.19
N GLU A 339 -21.10 16.89 -11.96
CA GLU A 339 -21.87 16.26 -13.05
C GLU A 339 -22.70 15.03 -12.63
N GLY A 340 -23.21 15.02 -11.39
CA GLY A 340 -24.01 13.90 -10.86
C GLY A 340 -23.19 12.71 -10.39
N ILE A 341 -21.86 12.81 -10.34
CA ILE A 341 -20.99 11.85 -9.67
C ILE A 341 -20.89 12.22 -8.19
N THR A 342 -21.01 11.23 -7.30
CA THR A 342 -20.80 11.42 -5.86
C THR A 342 -19.88 10.36 -5.27
N TYR A 343 -19.17 10.74 -4.21
CA TYR A 343 -18.34 9.84 -3.41
C TYR A 343 -18.83 9.91 -1.96
N THR A 344 -19.21 8.77 -1.41
CA THR A 344 -19.76 8.67 -0.05
C THR A 344 -19.06 7.57 0.72
N LEU A 345 -18.59 7.88 1.94
CA LEU A 345 -18.22 6.86 2.91
C LEU A 345 -19.52 6.25 3.44
N GLN A 346 -19.70 4.95 3.23
CA GLN A 346 -20.84 4.19 3.70
C GLN A 346 -20.41 3.20 4.77
N SER A 347 -21.36 2.87 5.65
CA SER A 347 -21.23 1.79 6.60
C SER A 347 -22.37 0.79 6.46
N THR A 348 -22.07 -0.49 6.65
CA THR A 348 -23.07 -1.57 6.54
C THR A 348 -22.92 -2.56 7.70
N PHE A 349 -24.06 -2.99 8.26
CA PHE A 349 -24.08 -4.09 9.21
C PHE A 349 -24.06 -5.43 8.47
N SER A 350 -23.28 -6.38 8.99
CA SER A 350 -23.26 -7.74 8.50
C SER A 350 -23.14 -8.76 9.64
N LEU A 351 -23.80 -9.90 9.50
CA LEU A 351 -23.62 -11.04 10.39
C LEU A 351 -22.56 -11.99 9.82
N PRO A 352 -21.59 -12.46 10.63
CA PRO A 352 -20.77 -13.60 10.25
C PRO A 352 -21.68 -14.82 9.91
N PRO A 353 -21.48 -15.51 8.78
CA PRO A 353 -20.27 -15.48 7.96
C PRO A 353 -20.31 -14.62 6.68
N ARG A 354 -21.32 -13.77 6.40
CA ARG A 354 -21.35 -12.71 5.32
C ARG A 354 -22.78 -12.28 4.90
N ILE A 355 -23.78 -12.31 5.77
CA ILE A 355 -25.08 -11.73 5.37
C ILE A 355 -24.95 -10.22 5.57
N GLN A 356 -24.80 -9.46 4.48
CA GLN A 356 -25.00 -8.00 4.52
C GLN A 356 -26.48 -7.75 4.78
N ILE A 357 -26.78 -6.96 5.80
CA ILE A 357 -28.15 -6.83 6.30
C ILE A 357 -28.76 -5.54 5.79
N GLN A 358 -28.05 -4.41 5.95
CA GLN A 358 -28.52 -3.08 5.55
C GLN A 358 -27.46 -2.01 5.79
N GLN A 359 -27.60 -0.88 5.09
CA GLN A 359 -26.82 0.34 5.29
C GLN A 359 -27.12 0.95 6.67
N ALA A 360 -26.07 1.33 7.39
CA ALA A 360 -26.12 1.87 8.75
C ALA A 360 -25.96 3.40 8.79
N GLY A 361 -25.26 3.97 7.80
CA GLY A 361 -25.01 5.40 7.67
C GLY A 361 -24.18 5.73 6.44
N GLU A 362 -24.23 7.00 6.01
CA GLU A 362 -23.39 7.54 4.94
C GLU A 362 -23.00 9.01 5.19
N THR A 363 -21.88 9.43 4.60
CA THR A 363 -21.43 10.83 4.62
C THR A 363 -20.61 11.13 3.36
N PRO A 364 -20.74 12.32 2.75
CA PRO A 364 -20.01 12.67 1.52
C PRO A 364 -18.50 12.87 1.79
N VAL A 365 -17.67 12.45 0.83
CA VAL A 365 -16.20 12.57 0.87
C VAL A 365 -15.67 13.21 -0.42
N CYS A 366 -16.28 14.31 -0.84
CA CYS A 366 -15.96 15.01 -2.10
C CYS A 366 -14.69 15.86 -2.04
N ASP A 367 -14.12 16.15 -3.20
CA ASP A 367 -13.01 17.08 -3.40
C ASP A 367 -11.79 16.73 -2.54
N LEU A 368 -11.46 15.43 -2.53
CA LEU A 368 -10.30 14.90 -1.84
C LEU A 368 -9.26 14.49 -2.89
N ALA A 369 -8.14 15.21 -2.97
CA ALA A 369 -7.09 14.91 -3.93
C ALA A 369 -6.25 13.70 -3.47
N PRO A 370 -5.52 13.02 -4.37
CA PRO A 370 -4.60 11.95 -3.98
C PRO A 370 -3.59 12.43 -2.93
N GLY A 371 -3.41 11.63 -1.88
CA GLY A 371 -2.57 11.89 -0.71
C GLY A 371 -3.25 12.71 0.39
N GLU A 372 -4.29 13.48 0.06
CA GLU A 372 -5.05 14.26 1.04
C GLU A 372 -5.94 13.37 1.92
N ASN A 373 -6.19 13.86 3.13
CA ASN A 373 -7.10 13.24 4.08
C ASN A 373 -8.10 14.25 4.67
N ARG A 374 -9.25 13.75 5.12
CA ARG A 374 -10.31 14.55 5.74
C ARG A 374 -10.97 13.77 6.88
N LEU A 375 -11.12 14.43 8.02
CA LEU A 375 -11.95 13.94 9.11
C LEU A 375 -13.43 14.19 8.76
N VAL A 376 -14.21 13.11 8.65
CA VAL A 376 -15.66 13.17 8.41
C VAL A 376 -16.43 12.53 9.54
N THR A 377 -17.63 13.03 9.81
CA THR A 377 -18.56 12.43 10.78
C THR A 377 -19.60 11.60 10.06
N LEU A 378 -19.72 10.34 10.47
CA LEU A 378 -20.69 9.38 10.01
C LEU A 378 -21.73 9.16 11.11
N ASN A 379 -23.00 9.41 10.80
CA ASN A 379 -24.11 9.11 11.69
C ASN A 379 -24.58 7.67 11.44
N LEU A 380 -24.39 6.81 12.43
CA LEU A 380 -24.77 5.40 12.39
C LEU A 380 -26.08 5.19 13.15
N THR A 381 -27.15 4.88 12.46
CA THR A 381 -28.42 4.53 13.11
C THR A 381 -28.54 3.02 13.22
N ALA A 382 -28.61 2.52 14.45
CA ALA A 382 -28.79 1.11 14.71
C ALA A 382 -30.20 0.66 14.30
N LEU A 383 -30.29 -0.31 13.38
CA LEU A 383 -31.59 -0.65 12.80
C LEU A 383 -32.53 -1.27 13.86
N PRO A 384 -33.83 -0.92 13.86
CA PRO A 384 -34.78 -1.38 14.88
C PRO A 384 -35.02 -2.89 14.89
N ASN A 385 -34.63 -3.60 13.84
CA ASN A 385 -34.84 -5.03 13.62
C ASN A 385 -33.58 -5.88 13.83
N LEU A 386 -32.46 -5.30 14.30
CA LEU A 386 -31.26 -6.08 14.59
C LEU A 386 -31.48 -7.04 15.76
N ALA A 387 -31.29 -8.34 15.52
CA ALA A 387 -31.24 -9.32 16.59
C ALA A 387 -30.07 -9.01 17.55
N GLN A 388 -30.18 -9.40 18.82
CA GLN A 388 -29.08 -9.31 19.77
C GLN A 388 -27.94 -10.24 19.34
N ALA A 389 -26.84 -9.67 18.87
CA ALA A 389 -25.70 -10.42 18.35
C ALA A 389 -24.46 -9.51 18.21
N THR A 390 -23.32 -10.12 17.90
CA THR A 390 -22.15 -9.39 17.41
C THR A 390 -22.23 -9.27 15.90
N TYR A 391 -22.18 -8.04 15.41
CA TYR A 391 -22.18 -7.70 13.99
C TYR A 391 -20.81 -7.19 13.59
N ARG A 392 -20.50 -7.33 12.30
CA ARG A 392 -19.42 -6.60 11.65
C ARG A 392 -20.00 -5.35 11.02
N LEU A 393 -19.47 -4.21 11.42
CA LEU A 393 -19.69 -2.93 10.77
C LEU A 393 -18.58 -2.73 9.74
N ASN A 394 -18.94 -2.77 8.46
CA ASN A 394 -18.01 -2.57 7.36
C ASN A 394 -18.07 -1.11 6.91
N TYR A 395 -16.92 -0.50 6.66
CA TYR A 395 -16.79 0.81 6.05
C TYR A 395 -16.22 0.64 4.65
N ASP A 396 -16.77 1.40 3.70
CA ASP A 396 -16.23 1.51 2.35
C ASP A 396 -16.64 2.83 1.68
N VAL A 397 -15.87 3.27 0.70
CA VAL A 397 -16.23 4.40 -0.16
C VAL A 397 -16.99 3.88 -1.37
N VAL A 398 -18.12 4.51 -1.63
CA VAL A 398 -18.98 4.22 -2.78
C VAL A 398 -18.91 5.40 -3.74
N ARG A 399 -18.71 5.08 -5.02
CA ARG A 399 -18.90 6.03 -6.11
C ARG A 399 -20.26 5.79 -6.72
N THR A 400 -21.06 6.84 -6.82
CA THR A 400 -22.31 6.87 -7.59
C THR A 400 -22.06 7.66 -8.85
N ASN A 401 -22.40 7.11 -10.01
CA ASN A 401 -22.27 7.79 -11.31
C ASN A 401 -23.54 8.61 -11.62
N SER A 402 -23.44 9.48 -12.63
CA SER A 402 -24.53 10.32 -13.11
C SER A 402 -25.76 9.54 -13.59
N ASP A 403 -25.59 8.27 -13.98
CA ASP A 403 -26.66 7.36 -14.38
C ASP A 403 -27.31 6.61 -13.20
N GLY A 404 -26.88 6.90 -11.96
CA GLY A 404 -27.34 6.26 -10.73
C GLY A 404 -26.68 4.92 -10.42
N THR A 405 -25.76 4.43 -11.26
CA THR A 405 -25.01 3.20 -10.97
C THR A 405 -24.02 3.43 -9.82
N THR A 406 -23.92 2.47 -8.91
CA THR A 406 -23.02 2.53 -7.76
C THR A 406 -21.94 1.47 -7.87
N SER A 407 -20.73 1.81 -7.39
CA SER A 407 -19.61 0.87 -7.30
C SER A 407 -18.86 1.11 -6.00
N PHE A 408 -18.68 0.05 -5.21
CA PHE A 408 -17.83 0.11 -4.02
C PHE A 408 -16.35 0.09 -4.43
N PHE A 409 -15.52 0.78 -3.66
CA PHE A 409 -14.07 0.75 -3.88
C PHE A 409 -13.51 -0.66 -3.67
N SER A 410 -14.14 -1.45 -2.80
CA SER A 410 -13.77 -2.85 -2.58
C SER A 410 -14.28 -3.85 -3.62
N ASP A 411 -15.13 -3.45 -4.55
CA ASP A 411 -15.67 -4.39 -5.53
C ASP A 411 -14.58 -4.89 -6.49
N ALA A 412 -14.51 -6.21 -6.64
CA ALA A 412 -13.52 -6.88 -7.48
C ALA A 412 -13.66 -6.58 -8.99
N ALA A 413 -14.79 -5.98 -9.41
CA ALA A 413 -15.04 -5.56 -10.79
C ALA A 413 -14.23 -4.33 -11.23
N GLN A 414 -13.54 -3.66 -10.30
CA GLN A 414 -12.60 -2.61 -10.68
C GLN A 414 -11.39 -3.22 -11.39
N ASN A 415 -10.86 -2.53 -12.41
CA ASN A 415 -9.60 -2.93 -13.05
C ASN A 415 -8.42 -2.34 -12.26
N PRO A 416 -7.48 -3.15 -11.76
CA PRO A 416 -7.35 -4.61 -11.92
C PRO A 416 -8.23 -5.43 -10.97
N PRO A 417 -8.60 -6.67 -11.36
CA PRO A 417 -9.55 -7.50 -10.61
C PRO A 417 -9.06 -7.79 -9.18
N GLY A 418 -9.92 -7.52 -8.20
CA GLY A 418 -9.66 -7.80 -6.78
C GLY A 418 -10.02 -6.69 -5.79
N GLY A 419 -10.37 -5.49 -6.29
CA GLY A 419 -10.91 -4.40 -5.48
C GLY A 419 -9.94 -3.83 -4.44
N TRP A 420 -10.34 -2.73 -3.80
CA TRP A 420 -9.64 -2.18 -2.66
C TRP A 420 -10.02 -2.87 -1.34
N ALA A 421 -9.28 -2.59 -0.26
CA ALA A 421 -9.57 -3.13 1.06
C ALA A 421 -10.88 -2.55 1.64
N THR A 422 -11.71 -3.40 2.25
CA THR A 422 -12.76 -2.96 3.19
C THR A 422 -12.25 -2.95 4.62
N TYR A 423 -12.77 -2.05 5.44
CA TYR A 423 -12.39 -1.91 6.84
C TYR A 423 -13.55 -2.33 7.73
N GLN A 424 -13.31 -3.23 8.68
CA GLN A 424 -14.40 -3.85 9.45
C GLN A 424 -14.15 -3.76 10.95
N HIS A 425 -15.19 -3.45 11.71
CA HIS A 425 -15.16 -3.45 13.18
C HIS A 425 -16.26 -4.36 13.75
N ASN A 426 -15.98 -5.06 14.85
CA ASN A 426 -17.01 -5.84 15.56
C ASN A 426 -17.80 -4.94 16.52
N VAL A 427 -19.11 -4.87 16.36
CA VAL A 427 -19.99 -4.14 17.28
C VAL A 427 -21.02 -5.08 17.89
N CYS A 428 -21.24 -4.95 19.18
CA CYS A 428 -22.19 -5.76 19.92
C CYS A 428 -23.51 -4.99 20.01
N VAL A 429 -24.59 -5.58 19.50
CA VAL A 429 -25.95 -5.02 19.63
C VAL A 429 -26.60 -5.62 20.87
N GLU A 430 -26.79 -4.78 21.88
CA GLU A 430 -27.46 -5.10 23.15
C GLU A 430 -26.92 -6.33 23.92
N CYS A 431 -25.71 -6.81 23.67
CA CYS A 431 -25.13 -7.90 24.46
C CYS A 431 -24.62 -7.39 25.83
N ASN A 432 -24.60 -8.30 26.80
CA ASN A 432 -24.00 -8.03 28.11
C ASN A 432 -22.52 -7.70 27.93
N ARG A 433 -22.07 -6.55 28.47
CA ARG A 433 -20.72 -5.98 28.30
C ARG A 433 -19.63 -7.05 28.38
N VAL A 434 -19.10 -7.46 27.24
CA VAL A 434 -17.76 -8.03 27.15
C VAL A 434 -16.93 -6.98 26.44
N ALA A 435 -15.90 -6.47 27.11
CA ALA A 435 -14.96 -5.53 26.54
C ALA A 435 -14.23 -6.23 25.38
N TYR A 436 -14.27 -5.64 24.18
CA TYR A 436 -13.58 -6.17 23.00
C TYR A 436 -12.41 -5.26 22.64
N LEU A 437 -11.28 -5.85 22.27
CA LEU A 437 -10.14 -5.14 21.71
C LEU A 437 -10.51 -4.68 20.29
N PRO A 438 -10.49 -3.36 20.00
CA PRO A 438 -11.24 -2.77 18.88
C PRO A 438 -10.44 -2.67 17.58
N ILE A 439 -9.61 -3.68 17.26
CA ILE A 439 -8.77 -3.59 16.06
C ILE A 439 -9.62 -3.83 14.81
N ILE A 440 -9.69 -2.81 13.95
CA ILE A 440 -10.35 -2.90 12.64
C ILE A 440 -9.52 -3.79 11.71
N GLN A 441 -10.12 -4.89 11.25
CA GLN A 441 -9.46 -5.84 10.36
C GLN A 441 -9.84 -5.60 8.90
N VAL A 442 -8.85 -5.74 8.02
CA VAL A 442 -9.02 -5.69 6.56
C VAL A 442 -9.33 -7.09 6.03
N THR A 443 -10.40 -7.23 5.24
CA THR A 443 -10.80 -8.51 4.62
C THR A 443 -10.77 -8.40 3.09
N ARG A 444 -10.29 -9.43 2.39
CA ARG A 444 -10.43 -9.57 0.93
C ARG A 444 -11.80 -10.17 0.61
N GLN A 445 -12.54 -9.61 -0.35
CA GLN A 445 -13.63 -10.37 -0.97
C GLN A 445 -13.01 -11.56 -1.71
N ALA A 446 -13.38 -12.78 -1.31
CA ALA A 446 -12.96 -13.97 -2.03
C ALA A 446 -13.67 -13.95 -3.39
N VAL A 447 -12.90 -13.98 -4.48
CA VAL A 447 -13.44 -14.24 -5.81
C VAL A 447 -13.90 -15.68 -5.82
N ASN A 448 -15.21 -15.93 -5.86
CA ASN A 448 -15.73 -17.23 -6.23
C ASN A 448 -15.34 -17.47 -7.68
N SER A 449 -14.23 -18.18 -7.91
CA SER A 449 -13.99 -18.79 -9.22
C SER A 449 -15.02 -19.92 -9.39
N THR A 450 -16.19 -19.61 -9.94
CA THR A 450 -16.99 -20.61 -10.61
C THR A 450 -16.24 -21.03 -11.86
N THR A 451 -15.35 -22.01 -11.72
CA THR A 451 -15.05 -22.92 -12.83
C THR A 451 -16.34 -23.67 -13.12
N ALA A 452 -17.11 -23.16 -14.08
CA ALA A 452 -18.11 -23.95 -14.77
C ALA A 452 -17.37 -25.07 -15.50
N GLY A 453 -17.80 -26.31 -15.23
CA GLY A 453 -17.52 -27.43 -16.12
C GLY A 453 -18.43 -27.41 -17.35
N GLU A 454 -18.13 -28.34 -18.24
CA GLU A 454 -18.79 -28.72 -19.51
C GLU A 454 -18.34 -27.86 -20.70
N GLU A 455 -17.70 -28.37 -21.76
CA GLU A 455 -17.61 -29.74 -22.34
C GLU A 455 -16.19 -30.31 -22.43
#